data_AF-X1TS87-F1
#
_entry.id   AF-X1TS87-F1
#
_cell.length_a   1.000
_cell.length_b   1.000
_cell.length_c   1.000
_cell.angle_alpha   90.00
_cell.angle_beta   90.00
_cell.angle_gamma   90.00
#
_symmetry.space_group_name_H-M   'P 1'
#
loop_
_entity.id
_entity.type
_entity.pdbx_description
1 polymer ?
#
loop_
_entity_poly.entity_id
_entity_poly.type
_entity_poly.pdbx_seq_one_letter_code
_entity_poly.pdbx_strand_id
1 'polypeptide(L)' 'MLDELRDSPGQYTRHLWTTQQTMPIIWLEKDALFTPVTEIASRYRVKVYAARGYSSFTAVYEAAQD' A
#
# COMPACT_ATOMS: atom_id res chain seq x y z
N MET A 1 17.95 11.80 24.22
CA MET A 1 16.69 11.89 24.97
C MET A 1 15.83 13.10 24.57
N LEU A 2 16.29 14.36 24.64
CA LEU A 2 15.50 15.51 24.16
C LEU A 2 15.46 15.64 22.62
N ASP A 3 16.56 15.29 21.94
CA ASP A 3 16.62 15.31 20.46
C ASP A 3 15.64 14.32 19.81
N GLU A 4 15.45 13.14 20.42
CA GLU A 4 14.50 12.12 19.94
C GLU A 4 13.04 12.59 20.00
N LEU A 5 12.69 13.44 20.98
CA LEU A 5 11.36 14.04 21.08
C LEU A 5 11.13 15.13 20.02
N ARG A 6 12.21 15.73 19.50
CA ARG A 6 12.14 16.77 18.47
C ARG A 6 11.75 16.20 17.10
N ASP A 7 12.23 14.99 16.80
CA ASP A 7 11.92 14.26 15.56
C ASP A 7 10.66 13.39 15.68
N SER A 8 10.17 13.15 16.89
CA SER A 8 8.99 12.34 17.20
C SER A 8 7.74 12.69 16.37
N PRO A 9 7.40 13.97 16.10
CA PRO A 9 6.25 14.32 15.26
C PRO A 9 6.39 13.85 13.80
N GLY A 10 7.61 13.81 13.26
CA GLY A 10 7.90 13.31 11.91
C GLY A 10 7.85 11.78 11.81
N GLN A 11 8.04 11.11 12.95
CA GLN A 11 7.92 9.66 13.08
C GLN A 11 6.50 9.21 13.49
N TYR A 12 5.61 10.15 13.80
CA TYR A 12 4.24 9.84 14.22
C TYR A 12 3.46 9.24 13.05
N THR A 13 3.23 7.94 13.15
CA THR A 13 2.62 7.13 12.10
C THR A 13 1.26 6.63 12.61
N ARG A 14 0.16 7.14 12.06
CA ARG A 14 -1.17 6.65 12.46
C ARG A 14 -1.38 5.24 11.89
N HIS A 15 -1.74 4.30 12.74
CA HIS A 15 -2.17 2.98 12.30
C HIS A 15 -3.54 3.10 11.59
N LEU A 16 -3.54 3.04 10.25
CA LEU A 16 -4.74 3.24 9.43
C LEU A 16 -5.65 2.00 9.36
N TRP A 17 -5.08 0.80 9.43
CA TRP A 17 -5.79 -0.45 9.16
C TRP A 17 -5.89 -1.40 10.35
N THR A 18 -5.35 -1.04 11.52
CA THR A 18 -5.29 -1.96 12.67
C THR A 18 -6.64 -2.39 13.24
N THR A 19 -7.71 -1.63 12.95
CA THR A 19 -9.07 -1.95 13.40
C THR A 19 -9.93 -2.59 12.31
N GLN A 20 -9.42 -2.69 11.08
CA GLN A 20 -10.19 -3.21 9.94
C GLN A 20 -9.97 -4.71 9.81
N GLN A 21 -11.05 -5.46 9.58
CA GLN A 21 -10.99 -6.91 9.41
C GLN A 21 -10.35 -7.33 8.07
N THR A 22 -10.23 -6.39 7.13
CA THR A 22 -9.74 -6.66 5.77
C THR A 22 -8.90 -5.49 5.28
N MET A 23 -7.77 -5.80 4.66
CA MET A 23 -6.88 -4.83 4.02
C MET A 23 -7.12 -4.85 2.51
N PRO A 24 -7.47 -3.71 1.87
CA PRO A 24 -7.64 -3.67 0.43
C PRO A 24 -6.28 -3.73 -0.26
N ILE A 25 -6.25 -4.41 -1.41
CA ILE A 25 -5.12 -4.44 -2.35
C ILE A 25 -5.68 -4.06 -3.72
N ILE A 26 -4.98 -3.17 -4.44
CA ILE A 26 -5.40 -2.70 -5.76
C ILE A 26 -4.61 -3.44 -6.83
N TRP A 27 -5.31 -4.08 -7.76
CA TRP A 27 -4.74 -4.68 -8.96
C TRP A 27 -5.10 -3.81 -10.15
N LEU A 28 -4.09 -3.31 -10.85
CA LEU A 28 -4.28 -2.37 -11.93
C LEU A 28 -3.68 -2.89 -13.23
N GLU A 29 -4.53 -3.13 -14.22
CA GLU A 29 -4.11 -3.64 -15.53
C GLU A 29 -3.52 -2.54 -16.44
N LYS A 30 -4.18 -1.38 -16.46
CA LYS A 30 -3.79 -0.27 -17.34
C LYS A 30 -2.57 0.47 -16.80
N ASP A 31 -1.42 0.24 -17.42
CA ASP A 31 -0.12 0.80 -17.02
C ASP A 31 -0.12 2.34 -16.92
N ALA A 32 -0.80 3.02 -17.85
CA ALA A 32 -0.94 4.49 -17.82
C ALA A 32 -1.61 5.05 -16.55
N LEU A 33 -2.36 4.23 -15.81
CA LEU A 33 -3.00 4.63 -14.56
C LEU A 33 -2.15 4.27 -13.32
N PHE A 34 -1.04 3.55 -13.47
CA PHE A 34 -0.29 3.01 -12.34
C PHE A 34 0.25 4.09 -11.42
N THR A 35 0.95 5.08 -11.98
CA THR A 35 1.50 6.20 -11.22
C THR A 35 0.42 7.00 -10.47
N PRO A 36 -0.61 7.55 -11.12
CA PRO A 36 -1.60 8.37 -10.42
C PRO A 36 -2.38 7.59 -9.35
N VAL A 37 -2.68 6.30 -9.59
CA VAL A 37 -3.35 5.46 -8.60
C VAL A 37 -2.44 5.16 -7.40
N THR A 38 -1.17 4.85 -7.65
CA THR A 38 -0.18 4.55 -6.59
C THR A 38 0.08 5.77 -5.70
N GLU A 39 0.18 6.96 -6.28
CA GLU A 39 0.36 8.21 -5.52
C GLU A 39 -0.80 8.50 -4.57
N ILE A 40 -2.02 8.12 -4.93
CA ILE A 40 -3.21 8.27 -4.07
C ILE A 40 -3.25 7.15 -3.03
N ALA A 41 -3.06 5.90 -3.45
CA ALA A 41 -3.16 4.71 -2.59
C ALA A 41 -2.08 4.68 -1.50
N SER A 42 -0.88 5.19 -1.79
CA SER A 42 0.23 5.27 -0.83
C SER A 42 -0.10 6.11 0.41
N ARG A 43 -0.92 7.16 0.26
CA ARG A 43 -1.42 7.99 1.38
C ARG A 43 -2.22 7.18 2.39
N TYR A 44 -2.85 6.10 1.92
CA TYR A 44 -3.61 5.17 2.72
C TYR A 44 -2.84 3.89 3.05
N ARG A 45 -1.56 3.75 2.68
CA ARG A 45 -0.79 2.50 2.84
C ARG A 45 -1.43 1.28 2.17
N VAL A 46 -2.11 1.51 1.05
CA VAL A 46 -2.70 0.45 0.22
C VAL A 46 -1.70 0.07 -0.87
N LYS A 47 -1.40 -1.22 -0.99
CA LYS A 47 -0.49 -1.75 -2.02
C LYS A 47 -1.20 -1.75 -3.39
N VAL A 48 -0.48 -1.36 -4.45
CA VAL A 48 -0.94 -1.38 -5.84
C VAL A 48 -0.02 -2.29 -6.66
N TYR A 49 -0.59 -3.25 -7.38
CA TYR A 49 0.13 -4.19 -8.23
C TYR A 49 -0.27 -4.00 -9.70
N ALA A 50 0.72 -4.04 -10.60
CA ALA A 50 0.47 -3.96 -12.04
C ALA A 50 0.08 -5.34 -12.59
N ALA A 51 -1.14 -5.48 -13.08
CA ALA A 51 -1.63 -6.68 -13.76
C ALA A 51 -1.27 -6.58 -15.25
N ARG A 52 -0.01 -6.81 -15.61
CA ARG A 52 0.48 -6.72 -17.00
C ARG A 52 0.05 -7.91 -17.88
N GLY A 53 -1.24 -8.22 -17.94
CA GLY A 53 -1.78 -9.32 -18.73
C GLY A 53 -1.48 -10.74 -18.23
N TYR A 54 -0.80 -10.88 -17.07
CA TYR A 54 -0.65 -12.18 -16.40
C TYR A 54 -1.96 -12.53 -15.66
N SER A 55 -2.48 -13.74 -15.89
CA SER A 55 -3.69 -14.23 -15.24
C SER A 55 -3.53 -14.14 -13.73
N SER A 56 -4.45 -13.40 -13.13
CA SER A 56 -4.46 -12.82 -11.79
C SER A 56 -4.26 -13.76 -10.60
N PHE A 57 -4.29 -15.07 -10.77
CA PHE A 57 -4.33 -15.99 -9.62
C PHE A 57 -2.97 -16.18 -8.92
N THR A 58 -1.90 -16.42 -9.68
CA THR A 58 -0.58 -16.70 -9.11
C THR A 58 0.00 -15.47 -8.41
N ALA A 59 -0.13 -14.29 -9.01
CA ALA A 59 0.33 -13.04 -8.43
C ALA A 59 -0.45 -12.67 -7.16
N VAL A 60 -1.76 -12.91 -7.12
CA VAL A 60 -2.57 -12.71 -5.90
C VAL A 60 -2.13 -13.63 -4.78
N TYR A 61 -1.83 -14.90 -5.08
CA TYR A 61 -1.35 -15.86 -4.10
C TYR A 61 0.01 -15.45 -3.51
N GLU A 62 0.96 -15.03 -4.35
CA GLU A 62 2.26 -14.53 -3.89
C GLU A 62 2.12 -13.27 -3.04
N ALA A 63 1.28 -12.31 -3.45
CA ALA A 63 1.04 -11.09 -2.69
C ALA A 63 0.29 -11.31 -1.36
N ALA A 64 -0.45 -12.41 -1.22
CA ALA A 64 -1.14 -12.78 0.01
C ALA A 64 -0.23 -13.49 1.03
N GLN A 65 0.94 -13.98 0.60
CA GLN A 65 1.94 -14.58 1.50
C GLN A 65 2.88 -13.57 2.17
N ASP A 66 2.86 -12.30 1.71
CA ASP A 66 3.73 -11.19 2.14
C ASP A 66 3.01 -10.12 3.00
#